data_AF-A0A2S4UH59-F1
#
_entry.id   AF-A0A2S4UH59-F1
#
_cell.length_a   1.000
_cell.length_b   1.000
_cell.length_c   1.000
_cell.angle_alpha   90.00
_cell.angle_beta   90.00
_cell.angle_gamma   90.00
#
_symmetry.space_group_name_H-M   'P 1'
#
loop_
_entity.id
_entity.type
_entity.pdbx_description
1 polymer ?
#
loop_
_entity_poly.entity_id
_entity_poly.type
_entity_poly.pdbx_seq_one_letter_code
_entity_poly.pdbx_strand_id
1 'polypeptide(L)'
;MICSSSGIVVRKSSTNKHLRHARTPQAVNQLFNEVQPNGACTPVEVRIEALVSYHLDQVVSLRAQGLPRIKPLNLVVITDGVTDDPETLVHNIINIVDRLEDGQFPLNEVGIQFVQVGFSSEATKLLRTLDNDLKKTYGVKRDIVDTTPYKGQLTGEFVLKCLLGGINRVGSKSLFITTQDGKLI
;
A
#
# COMPACT_ATOMS: atom_id res chain seq x y z
N MET A 1 -5.98 -21.16 -20.92
CA MET A 1 -7.11 -20.26 -20.61
C MET A 1 -6.75 -19.43 -19.37
N ILE A 2 -6.07 -18.29 -19.55
CA ILE A 2 -5.60 -17.47 -18.42
C ILE A 2 -6.71 -16.48 -18.09
N CYS A 3 -7.56 -16.85 -17.13
CA CYS A 3 -8.67 -16.01 -16.69
C CYS A 3 -8.12 -14.82 -15.90
N SER A 4 -8.16 -13.65 -16.53
CA SER A 4 -7.97 -12.34 -15.94
C SER A 4 -8.84 -12.20 -14.69
N SER A 5 -8.20 -12.04 -13.53
CA SER A 5 -8.91 -11.75 -12.29
C SER A 5 -8.20 -10.63 -11.54
N SER A 6 -8.79 -9.44 -11.60
CA SER A 6 -8.53 -8.35 -10.66
C SER A 6 -8.74 -8.91 -9.26
N GLY A 7 -7.66 -8.97 -8.48
CA GLY A 7 -7.65 -9.50 -7.13
C GLY A 7 -6.98 -8.48 -6.23
N ILE A 8 -7.67 -8.13 -5.15
CA ILE A 8 -7.09 -7.44 -4.00
C ILE A 8 -6.43 -8.54 -3.16
N VAL A 9 -5.12 -8.43 -2.91
CA VAL A 9 -4.34 -9.36 -2.10
C VAL A 9 -4.10 -8.75 -0.74
N VAL A 10 -4.77 -9.25 0.29
CA VAL A 10 -4.61 -8.71 1.64
C VAL A 10 -3.51 -9.45 2.38
N ARG A 11 -2.50 -8.73 2.88
CA ARG A 11 -1.33 -9.33 3.53
C ARG A 11 -1.17 -8.77 4.95
N LYS A 12 -1.13 -9.68 5.93
CA LYS A 12 -0.77 -9.37 7.32
C LYS A 12 0.75 -9.22 7.46
N SER A 13 1.20 -8.35 8.36
CA SER A 13 2.62 -8.22 8.70
C SER A 13 3.18 -9.45 9.44
N SER A 14 2.32 -10.19 10.16
CA SER A 14 2.70 -11.32 11.03
C SER A 14 2.16 -12.70 10.62
N THR A 15 1.43 -12.85 9.51
CA THR A 15 1.07 -14.18 8.96
C THR A 15 1.05 -14.21 7.42
N ASN A 16 1.39 -15.36 6.83
CA ASN A 16 1.25 -15.66 5.40
C ASN A 16 -0.21 -15.87 4.94
N LYS A 17 -1.21 -15.36 5.69
CA LYS A 17 -2.61 -15.43 5.26
C LYS A 17 -2.85 -14.40 4.16
N HIS A 18 -3.35 -14.87 3.02
CA HIS A 18 -3.67 -14.07 1.85
C HIS A 18 -5.07 -14.42 1.36
N LEU A 19 -6.00 -13.48 1.43
CA LEU A 19 -7.26 -13.61 0.72
C LEU A 19 -7.10 -13.02 -0.67
N ARG A 20 -7.39 -13.83 -1.68
CA ARG A 20 -7.43 -13.43 -3.09
C ARG A 20 -8.88 -13.12 -3.44
N HIS A 21 -9.12 -11.99 -4.12
CA HIS A 21 -10.40 -11.66 -4.76
C HIS A 21 -11.56 -11.25 -3.83
N ALA A 22 -11.30 -10.47 -2.77
CA ALA A 22 -12.39 -9.76 -2.08
C ALA A 22 -13.08 -8.79 -3.07
N ARG A 23 -14.34 -9.08 -3.43
CA ARG A 23 -15.14 -8.30 -4.41
C ARG A 23 -16.41 -7.71 -3.83
N THR A 24 -16.73 -8.01 -2.58
CA THR A 24 -17.94 -7.55 -1.90
C THR A 24 -17.59 -6.90 -0.56
N PRO A 25 -18.39 -5.91 -0.08
CA PRO A 25 -18.21 -5.34 1.25
C PRO A 25 -18.24 -6.39 2.36
N GLN A 26 -19.06 -7.44 2.21
CA GLN A 26 -19.14 -8.55 3.16
C GLN A 26 -17.84 -9.34 3.24
N ALA A 27 -17.21 -9.66 2.09
CA ALA A 27 -15.93 -10.37 2.06
C ALA A 27 -14.80 -9.50 2.65
N VAL A 28 -14.86 -8.18 2.43
CA VAL A 28 -13.94 -7.22 3.05
C VAL A 28 -14.15 -7.20 4.57
N ASN A 29 -15.38 -7.09 5.06
CA ASN A 29 -15.70 -7.09 6.50
C ASN A 29 -15.28 -8.38 7.20
N GLN A 30 -15.55 -9.55 6.59
CA GLN A 30 -15.12 -10.85 7.12
C GLN A 30 -13.60 -10.90 7.29
N LEU A 31 -12.86 -10.45 6.28
CA LEU A 31 -11.42 -10.36 6.33
C LEU A 31 -10.94 -9.43 7.46
N PHE A 32 -11.54 -8.25 7.65
CA PHE A 32 -11.18 -7.38 8.77
C PHE A 32 -11.38 -8.06 10.11
N ASN A 33 -12.51 -8.73 10.30
CA ASN A 33 -12.82 -9.45 11.54
C ASN A 33 -11.87 -10.63 11.79
N GLU A 34 -11.32 -11.24 10.74
CA GLU A 34 -10.32 -12.31 10.82
C GLU A 34 -8.88 -11.81 11.04
N VAL A 35 -8.60 -10.54 10.70
CA VAL A 35 -7.29 -9.92 10.90
C VAL A 35 -7.21 -9.39 12.33
N GLN A 36 -6.89 -10.29 13.26
CA GLN A 36 -6.44 -9.89 14.60
C GLN A 36 -4.99 -9.41 14.54
N PRO A 37 -4.68 -8.20 14.98
CA PRO A 37 -3.30 -7.75 15.08
C PRO A 37 -2.55 -8.64 16.08
N ASN A 38 -1.45 -9.24 15.62
CA ASN A 38 -0.59 -10.02 16.49
C ASN A 38 0.56 -9.10 16.83
N GLY A 39 0.80 -8.84 18.12
CA GLY A 39 1.76 -7.86 18.67
C GLY A 39 3.25 -8.07 18.34
N ALA A 40 3.58 -8.74 17.23
CA ALA A 40 4.89 -8.68 16.62
C ALA A 40 4.90 -7.50 15.62
N CYS A 41 5.48 -6.38 16.04
CA CYS A 41 5.69 -5.20 15.21
C CYS A 41 6.63 -5.56 14.06
N THR A 42 6.08 -5.78 12.86
CA THR A 42 6.84 -5.55 11.64
C THR A 42 6.47 -4.14 11.20
N PRO A 43 7.40 -3.16 11.32
CA PRO A 43 7.11 -1.77 11.01
C PRO A 43 6.67 -1.56 9.56
N VAL A 44 5.91 -0.50 9.33
CA VAL A 44 5.21 -0.22 8.06
C VAL A 44 6.20 0.01 6.93
N GLU A 45 7.23 0.79 7.21
CA GLU A 45 8.32 1.17 6.32
C GLU A 45 9.11 -0.04 5.82
N VAL A 46 9.44 -0.99 6.71
CA VAL A 46 10.13 -2.24 6.36
C VAL A 46 9.26 -3.09 5.44
N ARG A 47 7.95 -3.14 5.73
CA ARG A 47 7.03 -3.94 4.95
C ARG A 47 6.80 -3.36 3.56
N ILE A 48 6.59 -2.04 3.45
CA ILE A 48 6.44 -1.35 2.16
C ILE A 48 7.66 -1.61 1.27
N GLU A 49 8.86 -1.40 1.82
CA GLU A 49 10.11 -1.60 1.10
C GLU A 49 10.23 -3.04 0.57
N ALA A 50 10.04 -4.04 1.43
CA ALA A 50 10.16 -5.44 1.04
C ALA A 50 9.24 -5.83 -0.12
N LEU A 51 8.01 -5.31 -0.12
CA LEU A 51 7.00 -5.64 -1.14
C LEU A 51 7.26 -4.96 -2.47
N VAL A 52 7.60 -3.68 -2.42
CA VAL A 52 7.89 -2.90 -3.62
C VAL A 52 9.18 -3.43 -4.24
N SER A 53 10.22 -3.67 -3.45
CA SER A 53 11.47 -4.25 -3.93
C SER A 53 11.26 -5.62 -4.58
N TYR A 54 10.53 -6.52 -3.92
CA TYR A 54 10.19 -7.84 -4.49
C TYR A 54 9.41 -7.76 -5.81
N HIS A 55 8.52 -6.77 -5.95
CA HIS A 55 7.80 -6.53 -7.19
C HIS A 55 8.73 -6.03 -8.30
N LEU A 56 9.56 -5.02 -8.01
CA LEU A 56 10.50 -4.46 -8.98
C LEU A 56 11.53 -5.48 -9.44
N ASP A 57 12.04 -6.32 -8.53
CA ASP A 57 12.97 -7.42 -8.85
C ASP A 57 12.34 -8.43 -9.81
N GLN A 58 11.07 -8.78 -9.60
CA GLN A 58 10.35 -9.66 -10.53
C GLN A 58 10.17 -9.04 -11.90
N VAL A 59 9.81 -7.74 -11.97
CA VAL A 59 9.64 -7.05 -13.24
C VAL A 59 10.96 -7.02 -14.03
N VAL A 60 12.08 -6.74 -13.35
CA VAL A 60 13.42 -6.75 -13.96
C VAL A 60 13.79 -8.16 -14.43
N SER A 61 13.57 -9.18 -13.60
CA SER A 61 13.87 -10.57 -13.92
C SER A 61 13.06 -11.08 -15.12
N LEU A 62 11.75 -10.79 -15.18
CA LEU A 62 10.90 -11.17 -16.31
C LEU A 62 11.30 -10.44 -17.59
N ARG A 63 11.66 -9.15 -17.50
CA ARG A 63 12.18 -8.36 -18.63
C ARG A 63 13.46 -9.01 -19.19
N ALA A 64 14.40 -9.38 -18.33
CA ALA A 64 15.66 -10.02 -18.74
C ALA A 64 15.44 -11.38 -19.42
N GLN A 65 14.40 -12.11 -19.02
CA GLN A 65 14.02 -13.39 -19.62
C GLN A 65 13.15 -13.25 -20.88
N GLY A 66 12.76 -12.05 -21.28
CA GLY A 66 11.84 -11.81 -22.40
C GLY A 66 10.41 -12.32 -22.14
N LEU A 67 10.04 -12.51 -20.87
CA LEU A 67 8.74 -13.04 -20.47
C LEU A 67 7.67 -11.92 -20.36
N PRO A 68 6.38 -12.27 -20.43
CA PRO A 68 5.30 -11.30 -20.27
C PRO A 68 5.38 -10.54 -18.94
N ARG A 69 5.13 -9.23 -19.00
CA ARG A 69 5.17 -8.35 -17.82
C ARG A 69 4.03 -8.69 -16.84
N ILE A 70 4.32 -8.63 -15.55
CA ILE A 70 3.30 -8.66 -14.51
C ILE A 70 2.58 -7.32 -14.39
N LYS A 71 1.38 -7.34 -13.80
CA LYS A 71 0.60 -6.11 -13.60
C LYS A 71 1.32 -5.18 -12.60
N PRO A 72 1.21 -3.85 -12.79
CA PRO A 72 1.69 -2.86 -11.82
C PRO A 72 1.22 -3.12 -10.38
N LEU A 73 2.01 -2.69 -9.40
CA LEU A 73 1.70 -2.83 -7.97
C LEU A 73 0.93 -1.59 -7.46
N ASN A 74 -0.29 -1.79 -6.98
CA ASN A 74 -1.00 -0.79 -6.20
C ASN A 74 -1.12 -1.27 -4.76
N LEU A 75 -0.36 -0.64 -3.87
CA LEU A 75 -0.29 -0.90 -2.44
C LEU A 75 -1.29 -0.01 -1.72
N VAL A 76 -2.19 -0.58 -0.93
CA VAL A 76 -3.05 0.20 -0.02
C VAL A 76 -2.62 -0.08 1.40
N VAL A 77 -2.28 0.95 2.17
CA VAL A 77 -1.81 0.87 3.55
C VAL A 77 -2.84 1.52 4.46
N ILE A 78 -3.56 0.73 5.24
CA ILE A 78 -4.50 1.25 6.24
C ILE A 78 -3.77 1.35 7.57
N THR A 79 -3.78 2.52 8.21
CA THR A 79 -3.08 2.79 9.47
C THR A 79 -3.88 3.72 10.39
N ASP A 80 -3.85 3.45 11.69
CA ASP A 80 -4.51 4.24 12.76
C ASP A 80 -3.57 5.24 13.47
N GLY A 81 -2.27 5.14 13.20
CA GLY A 81 -1.22 5.82 13.95
C GLY A 81 0.00 6.19 13.10
N VAL A 82 1.03 6.70 13.76
CA VAL A 82 2.32 6.99 13.12
C VAL A 82 3.15 5.72 13.14
N THR A 83 3.97 5.50 12.10
CA THR A 83 5.00 4.47 12.18
C THR A 83 6.01 4.81 13.28
N ASP A 84 6.64 3.79 13.86
CA ASP A 84 7.72 3.94 14.85
C ASP A 84 8.93 4.72 14.27
N ASP A 85 9.11 4.72 12.94
CA ASP A 85 10.17 5.47 12.25
C ASP A 85 9.65 6.20 10.99
N PRO A 86 9.11 7.43 11.14
CA PRO A 86 8.56 8.21 10.02
C PRO A 86 9.64 8.71 9.06
N GLU A 87 10.86 8.93 9.53
CA GLU A 87 11.97 9.39 8.68
C GLU A 87 12.41 8.27 7.73
N THR A 88 12.57 7.04 8.25
CA THR A 88 12.86 5.87 7.42
C THR A 88 11.76 5.62 6.39
N LEU A 89 10.49 5.82 6.74
CA LEU A 89 9.40 5.71 5.75
C LEU A 89 9.55 6.71 4.59
N VAL A 90 9.88 7.98 4.90
CA VAL A 90 10.12 9.02 3.88
C VAL A 90 11.30 8.62 2.99
N HIS A 91 12.42 8.22 3.57
CA HIS A 91 13.60 7.79 2.83
C HIS A 91 13.33 6.57 1.95
N ASN A 92 12.56 5.59 2.44
CA ASN A 92 12.18 4.41 1.67
C ASN A 92 11.35 4.78 0.44
N ILE A 93 10.41 5.71 0.57
CA ILE A 93 9.60 6.19 -0.56
C ILE A 93 10.47 6.91 -1.60
N ILE A 94 11.42 7.75 -1.15
CA ILE A 94 12.36 8.43 -2.05
C ILE A 94 13.21 7.41 -2.81
N ASN A 95 13.80 6.44 -2.11
CA ASN A 95 14.61 5.37 -2.72
C ASN A 95 13.81 4.54 -3.74
N ILE A 96 12.54 4.26 -3.46
CA ILE A 96 11.65 3.59 -4.41
C ILE A 96 11.47 4.44 -5.67
N VAL A 97 11.26 5.75 -5.52
CA VAL A 97 11.13 6.67 -6.66
C VAL A 97 12.40 6.69 -7.49
N ASP A 98 13.57 6.85 -6.88
CA ASP A 98 14.84 6.88 -7.62
C ASP A 98 15.06 5.59 -8.39
N ARG A 99 14.81 4.44 -7.75
CA ARG A 99 14.88 3.13 -8.41
C ARG A 99 13.93 3.00 -9.61
N LEU A 100 12.72 3.55 -9.51
CA LEU A 100 11.75 3.55 -10.60
C LEU A 100 12.21 4.40 -11.79
N GLU A 101 12.87 5.53 -11.51
CA GLU A 101 13.39 6.43 -12.54
C GLU A 101 14.63 5.83 -13.20
N ASP A 102 15.59 5.33 -12.42
CA ASP A 102 16.83 4.73 -12.90
C ASP A 102 16.56 3.47 -13.76
N GLY A 103 15.59 2.66 -13.34
CA GLY A 103 15.15 1.48 -14.10
C GLY A 103 14.20 1.77 -15.27
N GLN A 104 13.91 3.07 -15.51
CA GLN A 104 13.00 3.56 -16.56
C GLN A 104 11.64 2.84 -16.52
N PHE A 105 11.09 2.67 -15.33
CA PHE A 105 9.80 2.03 -15.13
C PHE A 105 8.67 2.98 -15.50
N PRO A 106 7.59 2.49 -16.12
CA PRO A 106 6.41 3.31 -16.43
C PRO A 106 5.86 4.05 -15.21
N LEU A 107 5.29 5.24 -15.44
CA LEU A 107 4.81 6.14 -14.38
C LEU A 107 3.81 5.49 -13.42
N ASN A 108 3.04 4.52 -13.90
CA ASN A 108 2.02 3.82 -13.13
C ASN A 108 2.49 2.47 -12.55
N GLU A 109 3.79 2.15 -12.57
CA GLU A 109 4.28 0.82 -12.14
C GLU A 109 4.05 0.53 -10.66
N VAL A 110 4.19 1.55 -9.81
CA VAL A 110 3.95 1.48 -8.37
C VAL A 110 3.04 2.64 -7.97
N GLY A 111 2.07 2.35 -7.11
CA GLY A 111 1.31 3.33 -6.36
C GLY A 111 1.12 2.87 -4.92
N ILE A 112 1.15 3.79 -3.97
CA ILE A 112 1.00 3.57 -2.54
C ILE A 112 -0.10 4.50 -2.05
N GLN A 113 -1.21 3.94 -1.58
CA GLN A 113 -2.32 4.70 -1.02
C GLN A 113 -2.37 4.49 0.49
N PHE A 114 -2.14 5.53 1.26
CA PHE A 114 -2.36 5.49 2.70
C PHE A 114 -3.81 5.85 3.03
N VAL A 115 -4.42 5.09 3.93
CA VAL A 115 -5.76 5.32 4.43
C VAL A 115 -5.65 5.45 5.94
N GLN A 116 -5.91 6.66 6.45
CA GLN A 116 -5.93 6.89 7.87
C GLN A 116 -7.21 6.35 8.50
N VAL A 117 -7.09 5.75 9.67
CA VAL A 117 -8.19 5.38 10.55
C VAL A 117 -8.02 6.12 11.88
N GLY A 118 -9.12 6.50 12.52
CA GLY A 118 -9.06 7.26 13.76
C GLY A 118 -8.63 8.72 13.57
N PHE A 119 -8.20 9.36 14.66
CA PHE A 119 -8.06 10.82 14.75
C PHE A 119 -6.64 11.25 15.16
N SER A 120 -5.63 10.39 14.99
CA SER A 120 -4.24 10.75 15.31
C SER A 120 -3.80 11.98 14.51
N SER A 121 -3.55 13.09 15.22
CA SER A 121 -3.08 14.33 14.60
C SER A 121 -1.66 14.17 14.04
N GLU A 122 -0.85 13.29 14.63
CA GLU A 122 0.50 13.00 14.18
C GLU A 122 0.48 12.16 12.90
N ALA A 123 -0.40 11.16 12.81
CA ALA A 123 -0.61 10.39 11.57
C ALA A 123 -1.06 11.32 10.44
N THR A 124 -1.98 12.25 10.75
CA THR A 124 -2.45 13.26 9.80
C THR A 124 -1.30 14.12 9.27
N LYS A 125 -0.37 14.55 10.14
CA LYS A 125 0.80 15.34 9.74
C LYS A 125 1.74 14.53 8.84
N LEU A 126 2.10 13.31 9.26
CA LEU A 126 2.95 12.42 8.49
C LEU A 126 2.40 12.17 7.09
N LEU A 127 1.12 11.81 6.98
CA LEU A 127 0.48 11.53 5.70
C LEU A 127 0.47 12.76 4.78
N ARG A 128 0.25 13.96 5.33
CA ARG A 128 0.39 15.21 4.54
C ARG A 128 1.81 15.41 4.01
N THR A 129 2.82 15.09 4.82
CA THR A 129 4.22 15.15 4.40
C THR A 129 4.48 14.20 3.23
N LEU A 130 3.98 12.97 3.32
CA LEU A 130 4.13 11.95 2.27
C LEU A 130 3.44 12.33 0.95
N ASP A 131 2.29 13.00 1.04
CA ASP A 131 1.46 13.36 -0.11
C ASP A 131 1.97 14.64 -0.83
N ASN A 132 2.17 15.72 -0.07
CA ASN A 132 2.37 17.06 -0.64
C ASN A 132 3.80 17.58 -0.54
N ASP A 133 4.57 17.09 0.43
CA ASP A 133 5.85 17.70 0.78
C ASP A 133 7.04 16.92 0.22
N LEU A 134 6.87 15.65 -0.20
CA LEU A 134 7.94 14.90 -0.86
C LEU A 134 8.50 15.64 -2.08
N LYS A 135 7.62 16.09 -2.98
CA LYS A 135 8.03 16.83 -4.17
C LYS A 135 8.63 18.20 -3.85
N LYS A 136 8.04 18.92 -2.89
CA LYS A 136 8.46 20.29 -2.54
C LYS A 136 9.78 20.32 -1.77
N THR A 137 9.95 19.40 -0.84
CA THR A 137 11.06 19.37 0.12
C THR A 137 12.25 18.58 -0.42
N TYR A 138 11.99 17.45 -1.10
CA TYR A 138 13.03 16.51 -1.52
C TYR A 138 13.19 16.43 -3.05
N GLY A 139 12.42 17.21 -3.82
CA GLY A 139 12.55 17.24 -5.28
C GLY A 139 12.17 15.91 -5.96
N VAL A 140 11.33 15.10 -5.31
CA VAL A 140 10.93 13.78 -5.80
C VAL A 140 10.30 13.89 -7.20
N LYS A 141 10.86 13.12 -8.15
CA LYS A 141 10.60 13.26 -9.59
C LYS A 141 9.20 12.84 -10.03
N ARG A 142 8.61 11.87 -9.34
CA ARG A 142 7.31 11.27 -9.67
C ARG A 142 6.45 11.12 -8.42
N ASP A 143 5.14 11.24 -8.59
CA ASP A 143 4.19 11.02 -7.52
C ASP A 143 3.68 9.56 -7.53
N ILE A 144 3.97 8.86 -6.43
CA ILE A 144 3.54 7.48 -6.19
C ILE A 144 2.70 7.34 -4.93
N VAL A 145 2.49 8.40 -4.14
CA VAL A 145 1.80 8.33 -2.86
C VAL A 145 0.48 9.09 -2.96
N ASP A 146 -0.60 8.49 -2.48
CA ASP A 146 -1.89 9.15 -2.30
C ASP A 146 -2.36 8.94 -0.87
N THR A 147 -3.13 9.89 -0.32
CA THR A 147 -3.64 9.79 1.06
C THR A 147 -5.14 9.99 1.12
N THR A 148 -5.81 9.13 1.88
CA THR A 148 -7.25 9.21 2.13
C THR A 148 -7.48 9.43 3.63
N PRO A 149 -7.99 10.62 4.04
CA PRO A 149 -8.23 10.92 5.44
C PRO A 149 -9.43 10.13 5.98
N TYR A 150 -9.42 9.88 7.30
CA TYR A 150 -10.51 9.21 8.00
C TYR A 150 -11.78 10.08 7.99
N LYS A 151 -12.92 9.51 7.61
CA LYS A 151 -14.23 10.21 7.57
C LYS A 151 -15.21 9.74 8.65
N GLY A 152 -14.71 9.14 9.72
CA GLY A 152 -15.51 8.84 10.92
C GLY A 152 -15.98 7.39 11.07
N GLN A 153 -15.97 6.56 10.01
CA GLN A 153 -16.24 5.12 10.12
C GLN A 153 -15.41 4.28 9.14
N LEU A 154 -14.78 3.22 9.64
CA LEU A 154 -14.12 2.20 8.83
C LEU A 154 -15.14 1.10 8.47
N THR A 155 -15.92 1.33 7.41
CA THR A 155 -16.85 0.31 6.89
C THR A 155 -16.21 -0.49 5.76
N GLY A 156 -16.68 -1.72 5.51
CA GLY A 156 -16.29 -2.48 4.33
C GLY A 156 -16.55 -1.73 3.02
N GLU A 157 -17.55 -0.86 2.98
CA GLU A 157 -17.80 0.05 1.86
C GLU A 157 -16.74 1.15 1.74
N PHE A 158 -16.31 1.75 2.85
CA PHE A 158 -15.22 2.72 2.85
C PHE A 158 -13.93 2.07 2.35
N VAL A 159 -13.60 0.88 2.83
CA VAL A 159 -12.40 0.15 2.39
C VAL A 159 -12.53 -0.31 0.95
N LEU A 160 -13.69 -0.85 0.55
CA LEU A 160 -13.94 -1.19 -0.84
C LEU A 160 -13.84 0.06 -1.73
N LYS A 161 -14.32 1.22 -1.28
CA LYS A 161 -14.16 2.49 -1.98
C LYS A 161 -12.70 2.94 -2.01
N CYS A 162 -11.87 2.69 -1.00
CA CYS A 162 -10.43 2.96 -1.11
C CYS A 162 -9.81 2.04 -2.17
N LEU A 163 -10.14 0.75 -2.09
CA LEU A 163 -9.68 -0.29 -3.02
C LEU A 163 -10.21 -0.09 -4.45
N LEU A 164 -11.36 0.55 -4.64
CA LEU A 164 -12.00 0.81 -5.94
C LEU A 164 -11.88 2.27 -6.40
N GLY A 165 -11.61 3.21 -5.51
CA GLY A 165 -11.61 4.66 -5.75
C GLY A 165 -10.24 5.19 -6.15
N GLY A 166 -9.15 4.53 -5.73
CA GLY A 166 -7.82 4.75 -6.33
C GLY A 166 -7.71 4.24 -7.79
N ILE A 167 -8.82 3.83 -8.41
CA ILE A 167 -8.89 3.34 -9.79
C ILE A 167 -8.90 4.54 -10.75
N ASN A 168 -7.72 5.09 -11.01
CA ASN A 168 -7.35 5.48 -12.38
C ASN A 168 -6.12 4.69 -12.87
N ARG A 169 -5.67 3.66 -12.13
CA ARG A 169 -4.52 2.82 -12.50
C ARG A 169 -4.94 1.34 -12.57
N VAL A 170 -4.90 0.77 -13.78
CA VAL A 170 -5.13 -0.67 -14.02
C VAL A 170 -3.89 -1.44 -13.53
N GLY A 171 -4.01 -2.22 -12.45
CA GLY A 171 -2.90 -2.98 -11.86
C GLY A 171 -3.33 -4.05 -10.85
N SER A 172 -2.40 -4.90 -10.43
CA SER A 172 -2.61 -5.82 -9.30
C SER A 172 -2.70 -5.02 -8.01
N LYS A 173 -3.74 -5.26 -7.20
CA LYS A 173 -3.94 -4.54 -5.94
C LYS A 173 -3.49 -5.41 -4.79
N SER A 174 -2.64 -4.89 -3.92
CA SER A 174 -2.29 -5.54 -2.66
C SER A 174 -2.67 -4.61 -1.52
N LEU A 175 -3.53 -5.08 -0.62
CA LEU A 175 -3.94 -4.39 0.59
C LEU A 175 -3.05 -4.84 1.75
N PHE A 176 -2.55 -3.89 2.49
CA PHE A 176 -1.81 -4.08 3.72
C PHE A 176 -2.51 -3.29 4.79
N ILE A 177 -2.75 -3.97 5.90
CA ILE A 177 -3.44 -3.39 7.04
C ILE A 177 -2.46 -3.45 8.19
N THR A 178 -2.16 -2.30 8.75
CA THR A 178 -1.29 -2.11 9.92
C THR A 178 -2.08 -1.35 10.98
N THR A 179 -1.81 -1.60 12.25
CA THR A 179 -2.43 -0.91 13.37
C THR A 179 -1.40 -0.84 14.49
N GLN A 180 -1.25 0.33 15.09
CA GLN A 180 -0.29 0.62 16.14
C GLN A 180 -0.71 -0.02 17.47
N ASP A 181 -2.02 -0.04 17.76
CA ASP A 181 -2.57 -0.55 19.02
C ASP A 181 -3.13 -1.97 18.94
N GLY A 182 -2.94 -2.60 17.79
CA GLY A 182 -3.45 -3.94 17.56
C GLY A 182 -4.97 -4.05 17.61
N LYS A 183 -5.68 -2.97 17.31
CA LYS A 183 -7.13 -2.95 17.12
C LYS A 183 -7.47 -2.14 15.89
N LEU A 184 -7.81 -2.84 14.81
CA LEU A 184 -8.72 -2.26 13.85
C LEU A 184 -10.09 -2.46 14.48
N ILE A 185 -10.68 -1.36 14.95
CA ILE A 185 -11.94 -1.27 15.73
C ILE A 185 -11.89 -1.86 17.16
#